data_AF-A0A537QNR6-F1
#
_entry.id   AF-A0A537QNR6-F1
#
_cell.length_a   1.000
_cell.length_b   1.000
_cell.length_c   1.000
_cell.angle_alpha   90.00
_cell.angle_beta   90.00
_cell.angle_gamma   90.00
#
_symmetry.space_group_name_H-M   'P 1'
#
loop_
_entity.id
_entity.type
_entity.pdbx_description
1 polymer ?
#
loop_
_entity_poly.entity_id
_entity_poly.type
_entity_poly.pdbx_seq_one_letter_code
_entity_poly.pdbx_strand_id
1 'polypeptide(L)' 'MLTETSPLEPITSAEFASALVSLACFESCPFLAVAVSGGADSLALAILADRWARERGVSICAV' A
#
# COMPACT_ATOMS: atom_id res chain seq x y z
N MET A 1 -27.80 10.02 -11.45
CA MET A 1 -26.49 10.05 -12.12
C MET A 1 -25.69 8.89 -11.55
N LEU A 2 -25.76 7.71 -12.17
CA LEU A 2 -24.90 6.59 -11.82
C LEU A 2 -23.58 6.83 -12.56
N THR A 3 -22.50 7.13 -11.83
CA THR A 3 -21.16 7.20 -12.41
C THR A 3 -20.78 5.79 -12.83
N GLU A 4 -20.70 5.57 -14.15
CA GLU A 4 -20.12 4.35 -14.71
C GLU A 4 -18.63 4.32 -14.32
N THR A 5 -18.30 3.52 -13.31
CA THR A 5 -16.92 3.20 -12.98
C THR A 5 -16.44 2.21 -14.03
N SER A 6 -15.83 2.72 -15.11
CA SER A 6 -15.05 1.88 -16.02
C SER A 6 -14.06 1.04 -15.18
N PRO A 7 -13.88 -0.26 -15.44
CA PRO A 7 -13.02 -1.09 -14.61
C PRO A 7 -11.60 -0.52 -14.64
N LEU A 8 -11.14 -0.04 -13.49
CA LEU A 8 -9.75 0.36 -13.31
C LEU A 8 -8.91 -0.91 -13.34
N GLU A 9 -7.85 -0.91 -14.14
CA GLU A 9 -6.89 -2.01 -14.12
C GLU A 9 -6.25 -2.10 -12.73
N PRO A 10 -6.01 -3.32 -12.20
CA PRO A 10 -5.32 -3.48 -10.93
C PRO A 10 -3.92 -2.87 -10.96
N ILE A 11 -3.54 -2.16 -9.89
CA ILE A 11 -2.19 -1.62 -9.74
C ILE A 11 -1.16 -2.77 -9.65
N THR A 12 -0.05 -2.61 -10.35
CA THR A 12 1.09 -3.54 -10.27
C THR A 12 1.90 -3.32 -8.99
N SER A 13 2.68 -4.32 -8.58
CA SER A 13 3.59 -4.18 -7.42
C SER A 13 4.63 -3.07 -7.61
N ALA A 14 5.07 -2.84 -8.86
CA ALA A 14 6.04 -1.79 -9.18
C ALA A 14 5.44 -0.39 -9.04
N GLU A 15 4.22 -0.19 -9.53
CA GLU A 15 3.49 1.07 -9.38
C GLU A 15 3.19 1.37 -7.92
N PHE A 16 2.76 0.37 -7.16
CA PHE A 16 2.55 0.50 -5.71
C PHE A 16 3.85 0.88 -4.98
N ALA A 17 4.96 0.21 -5.29
CA ALA A 17 6.26 0.51 -4.68
C ALA A 17 6.74 1.93 -5.00
N SER A 18 6.55 2.39 -6.25
CA SER A 18 6.89 3.74 -6.68
C SER A 18 6.05 4.79 -5.92
N ALA A 19 4.73 4.56 -5.83
CA ALA A 19 3.83 5.41 -5.07
C ALA A 19 4.25 5.50 -3.60
N LEU A 20 4.52 4.35 -2.95
CA LEU A 20 4.93 4.31 -1.55
C LEU A 20 6.23 5.10 -1.31
N VAL A 21 7.26 4.89 -2.14
CA VAL A 21 8.55 5.60 -2.05
C VAL A 21 8.40 7.10 -2.29
N SER A 22 7.42 7.52 -3.10
CA SER A 22 7.14 8.95 -3.32
C SER A 22 6.53 9.67 -2.11
N LEU A 23 5.96 8.93 -1.14
CA LEU A 23 5.33 9.54 0.04
C LEU A 23 6.35 10.09 1.04
N ALA A 24 7.53 9.48 1.12
CA ALA A 24 8.57 9.88 2.07
C ALA A 24 9.95 9.34 1.68
N CYS A 25 11.00 10.03 2.14
CA CYS A 25 12.34 9.46 2.17
C CYS A 25 12.42 8.44 3.31
N PHE A 26 12.18 7.17 3.03
CA PHE A 26 12.36 6.10 4.03
C PHE A 26 13.84 5.99 4.43
N GLU A 27 14.09 5.80 5.72
CA GLU A 27 15.40 5.40 6.24
C GLU A 27 15.80 4.01 5.72
N SER A 28 17.06 3.60 5.91
CA SER A 28 17.57 2.33 5.36
C SER A 28 16.84 1.07 5.84
N CYS A 29 16.17 1.13 7.00
CA CYS A 29 15.34 0.05 7.55
C CYS A 29 14.08 0.63 8.21
N PRO A 30 13.05 0.99 7.44
CA PRO A 30 11.86 1.65 7.99
C PRO A 30 11.00 0.67 8.79
N PHE A 31 10.20 1.20 9.72
CA PHE A 31 9.03 0.50 10.26
C PHE A 31 7.78 1.18 9.72
N LEU A 32 6.94 0.44 8.99
CA LEU A 32 5.75 1.00 8.35
C LEU A 32 4.50 0.73 9.20
N ALA A 33 3.85 1.79 9.68
CA ALA A 33 2.53 1.70 10.29
C ALA A 33 1.46 2.06 9.26
N VAL A 34 0.47 1.17 9.05
CA VAL A 34 -0.63 1.37 8.09
C VAL A 34 -1.93 1.50 8.87
N ALA A 35 -2.58 2.66 8.79
CA ALA A 35 -3.87 2.87 9.42
C ALA A 35 -4.98 2.09 8.71
N VAL A 36 -5.70 1.23 9.42
CA VAL A 36 -6.77 0.39 8.89
C VAL A 36 -8.09 0.73 9.57
N SER A 37 -9.01 1.37 8.83
CA SER A 37 -10.33 1.73 9.35
C SER A 37 -11.31 0.55 9.39
N GLY A 38 -10.97 -0.57 8.75
CA GLY A 38 -11.83 -1.74 8.56
C GLY A 38 -12.57 -1.73 7.21
N GLY A 39 -12.42 -0.68 6.40
CA GLY A 39 -12.95 -0.62 5.04
C GLY A 39 -12.09 -1.37 4.02
N ALA A 40 -12.70 -1.73 2.88
CA ALA A 40 -12.04 -2.49 1.81
C ALA A 40 -10.74 -1.84 1.31
N ASP A 41 -10.75 -0.53 1.09
CA ASP A 41 -9.58 0.20 0.57
C ASP A 41 -8.42 0.17 1.57
N SER A 42 -8.72 0.38 2.85
CA SER A 42 -7.70 0.37 3.91
C SER A 42 -7.08 -1.01 4.11
N LEU A 43 -7.88 -2.07 3.94
CA LEU A 43 -7.39 -3.44 4.00
C LEU A 43 -6.56 -3.79 2.76
N ALA A 44 -6.98 -3.36 1.56
CA ALA A 44 -6.21 -3.53 0.34
C ALA A 44 -4.83 -2.83 0.45
N LEU A 45 -4.80 -1.62 1.00
CA LEU A 45 -3.55 -0.91 1.28
C LEU A 45 -2.64 -1.71 2.22
N ALA A 46 -3.17 -2.26 3.32
CA ALA A 46 -2.40 -3.06 4.26
C ALA A 46 -1.80 -4.33 3.61
N ILE A 47 -2.57 -5.01 2.75
CA ILE A 47 -2.11 -6.21 2.02
C ILE A 47 -0.99 -5.87 1.03
N LEU A 48 -1.16 -4.79 0.25
CA LEU A 48 -0.16 -4.34 -0.71
C LEU A 48 1.13 -3.90 0.00
N ALA A 49 0.99 -3.19 1.13
CA ALA A 49 2.11 -2.76 1.96
C ALA A 49 2.86 -3.93 2.62
N ASP A 50 2.15 -4.95 3.13
CA ASP A 50 2.77 -6.16 3.69
C ASP A 50 3.59 -6.91 2.64
N ARG A 51 3.06 -7.06 1.42
CA ARG A 51 3.81 -7.65 0.32
C ARG A 51 5.08 -6.87 0.01
N TRP A 52 4.98 -5.55 -0.14
CA TRP A 52 6.13 -4.70 -0.40
C TRP A 52 7.18 -4.80 0.72
N ALA A 53 6.75 -4.86 1.97
CA ALA A 53 7.64 -4.96 3.13
C ALA A 53 8.39 -6.29 3.16
N ARG A 54 7.71 -7.42 2.87
CA ARG A 54 8.33 -8.75 2.79
C ARG A 54 9.40 -8.84 1.71
N GLU A 55 9.14 -8.27 0.53
CA GLU A 55 10.10 -8.23 -0.58
C GLU A 55 11.38 -7.44 -0.24
N ARG A 56 11.37 -6.65 0.85
CA ARG A 56 12.46 -5.77 1.27
C ARG A 56 13.04 -6.09 2.65
N GLY A 57 12.49 -7.09 3.35
CA GLY A 57 12.87 -7.38 4.74
C GLY A 57 12.52 -6.26 5.73
N VAL A 58 11.52 -5.44 5.38
CA VAL A 58 11.05 -4.31 6.17
C VAL A 58 9.96 -4.78 7.14
N SER A 59 9.91 -4.17 8.33
CA SER A 59 8.86 -4.46 9.31
C SER A 59 7.62 -3.59 9.09
N ILE A 60 6.43 -4.17 9.26
CA ILE A 60 5.14 -3.50 9.06
C ILE A 60 4.15 -3.86 10.17
N CYS A 61 3.26 -2.93 10.50
CA CYS A 61 2.13 -3.14 11.41
C CYS A 61 0.87 -2.44 10.87
N ALA A 62 -0.27 -3.13 10.92
CA ALA A 62 -1.57 -2.51 10.75
C ALA A 62 -2.05 -1.93 12.09
N VAL A 63 -2.51 -0.68 12.08
CA VAL A 63 -2.92 0.09 13.28
C VAL A 63 -4.33 0.65 13.18
#